data_AF-A0A1A7Y3C7-F1
#
_entry.id   AF-A0A1A7Y3C7-F1
#
_cell.length_a   1.000
_cell.length_b   1.000
_cell.length_c   1.000
_cell.angle_alpha   90.00
_cell.angle_beta   90.00
_cell.angle_gamma   90.00
#
_symmetry.space_group_name_H-M   'P 1'
#
loop_
_entity.id
_entity.type
_entity.pdbx_description
1 polymer ?
#
loop_
_entity_poly.entity_id
_entity_poly.type
_entity_poly.pdbx_seq_one_letter_code
_entity_poly.pdbx_strand_id
1 'polypeptide(L)'
;ISLCDPEGVHAFILVLPVGPLTDEDKGELQTIQDTFSSRVDDFTMILFTVDSDPAAPAVVDFIRGSRDIQELRESCGGRSVVLNIRNQQQIPELLETPV
;
A
#
# COMPACT_ATOMS: atom_id res chain seq x y z
N ILE A 1 -5.34 -6.69 -20.52
CA ILE A 1 -4.18 -6.97 -19.65
C ILE A 1 -4.51 -8.29 -18.95
N SER A 2 -3.87 -9.38 -19.35
CA SER A 2 -4.13 -10.70 -18.74
C SER A 2 -3.17 -10.88 -17.58
N LEU A 3 -3.70 -10.97 -16.35
CA LEU A 3 -2.95 -11.27 -15.12
C LEU A 3 -2.47 -12.74 -15.06
N CYS A 4 -2.42 -13.46 -16.20
CA CYS A 4 -2.24 -14.91 -16.25
C CYS A 4 -1.21 -15.39 -17.30
N ASP A 5 -0.22 -14.57 -17.65
CA ASP A 5 1.03 -15.11 -18.24
C ASP A 5 1.93 -15.61 -17.11
N PRO A 6 2.74 -16.67 -17.32
CA PRO A 6 3.73 -17.11 -16.32
C PRO A 6 4.81 -16.05 -16.00
N GLU A 7 4.85 -14.93 -16.73
CA GLU A 7 5.66 -13.73 -16.50
C GLU A 7 4.83 -12.46 -16.22
N GLY A 8 3.60 -12.60 -15.70
CA GLY A 8 2.68 -11.48 -15.43
C GLY A 8 3.06 -10.58 -14.23
N VAL A 9 2.33 -9.48 -14.05
CA VAL A 9 2.44 -8.66 -12.82
C VAL A 9 1.88 -9.45 -11.64
N HIS A 10 2.70 -9.68 -10.63
CA HIS A 10 2.34 -10.46 -9.44
C HIS A 10 1.70 -9.60 -8.34
N ALA A 11 2.10 -8.34 -8.27
CA ALA A 11 1.60 -7.39 -7.29
C ALA A 11 1.72 -5.95 -7.81
N PHE A 12 0.81 -5.11 -7.36
CA PHE A 12 0.93 -3.65 -7.42
C PHE A 12 1.28 -3.14 -6.02
N ILE A 13 2.17 -2.16 -5.93
CA ILE A 13 2.54 -1.54 -4.65
C ILE A 13 2.16 -0.06 -4.73
N LEU A 14 1.20 0.36 -3.93
CA LEU A 14 0.84 1.76 -3.77
C LEU A 14 1.67 2.34 -2.62
N VAL A 15 2.62 3.23 -2.95
CA VAL A 15 3.55 3.81 -1.98
C VAL A 15 3.05 5.16 -1.52
N LEU A 16 2.76 5.31 -0.23
CA LEU A 16 2.19 6.52 0.36
C LEU A 16 3.00 6.96 1.58
N PRO A 17 3.19 8.26 1.84
CA PRO A 17 3.67 8.72 3.14
C PRO A 17 2.62 8.45 4.22
N VAL A 18 3.05 8.22 5.46
CA VAL A 18 2.11 8.23 6.60
C VAL A 18 1.58 9.63 6.80
N GLY A 19 0.32 9.82 6.42
CA GLY A 19 -0.39 11.08 6.50
C GLY A 19 -1.79 10.98 5.88
N PRO A 20 -2.58 12.07 5.92
CA PRO A 20 -3.89 12.12 5.31
C PRO A 20 -3.80 11.87 3.80
N LEU A 21 -4.72 11.09 3.25
CA LEU A 21 -4.82 10.91 1.80
C LEU A 21 -5.23 12.23 1.14
N THR A 22 -4.52 12.58 0.09
CA THR A 22 -4.83 13.71 -0.78
C THR A 22 -5.80 13.30 -1.88
N ASP A 23 -6.37 14.29 -2.57
CA ASP A 23 -7.20 14.03 -3.75
C ASP A 23 -6.38 13.42 -4.90
N GLU A 24 -5.07 13.72 -4.95
CA GLU A 24 -4.13 13.13 -5.91
C GLU A 24 -3.96 11.63 -5.64
N ASP A 25 -3.73 11.22 -4.38
CA ASP A 25 -3.60 9.80 -4.00
C ASP A 25 -4.85 8.99 -4.39
N LYS A 26 -6.04 9.56 -4.17
CA LYS A 26 -7.32 8.93 -4.52
C LYS A 26 -7.51 8.86 -6.04
N GLY A 27 -7.12 9.91 -6.76
CA GLY A 27 -7.17 9.96 -8.22
C GLY A 27 -6.23 8.96 -8.89
N GLU A 28 -5.03 8.75 -8.35
CA GLU A 28 -4.08 7.76 -8.86
C GLU A 28 -4.61 6.33 -8.68
N LEU A 29 -5.14 6.00 -7.50
CA LEU A 29 -5.76 4.69 -7.27
C LEU A 29 -6.92 4.44 -8.23
N GLN A 30 -7.78 5.44 -8.43
CA GLN A 30 -8.88 5.34 -9.38
C GLN A 30 -8.38 5.14 -10.82
N THR A 31 -7.31 5.83 -11.22
CA THR A 31 -6.70 5.66 -12.55
C THR A 31 -6.17 4.24 -12.75
N ILE A 32 -5.57 3.64 -11.72
CA ILE A 32 -5.09 2.25 -11.74
C ILE A 32 -6.28 1.29 -11.90
N GLN A 33 -7.35 1.49 -11.12
CA GLN A 33 -8.56 0.68 -11.19
C GLN A 33 -9.25 0.78 -12.56
N ASP A 34 -9.33 1.97 -13.14
CA ASP A 34 -9.92 2.18 -14.47
C ASP A 34 -9.09 1.50 -15.57
N THR A 35 -7.76 1.47 -15.41
CA THR A 35 -6.83 0.87 -16.39
C THR A 35 -6.78 -0.65 -16.30
N PHE A 36 -6.75 -1.20 -15.08
CA PHE A 36 -6.52 -2.63 -14.82
C PHE A 36 -7.75 -3.39 -14.32
N SER A 37 -8.91 -2.73 -14.28
CA SER A 37 -10.15 -3.11 -13.57
C SER A 37 -9.99 -3.09 -12.05
N SER A 38 -11.12 -3.01 -11.32
CA SER A 38 -11.15 -3.09 -9.86
C SER A 38 -10.56 -4.40 -9.30
N ARG A 39 -10.36 -5.44 -10.13
CA ARG A 39 -9.66 -6.66 -9.72
C ARG A 39 -8.20 -6.41 -9.35
N VAL A 40 -7.62 -5.28 -9.75
CA VAL A 40 -6.26 -4.87 -9.36
C VAL A 40 -6.12 -4.70 -7.84
N ASP A 41 -7.22 -4.36 -7.16
CA ASP A 41 -7.26 -4.22 -5.71
C ASP A 41 -6.90 -5.54 -5.02
N ASP A 42 -7.31 -6.66 -5.61
CA ASP A 42 -6.97 -8.03 -5.16
C ASP A 42 -5.49 -8.37 -5.32
N PHE A 43 -4.68 -7.53 -5.98
CA PHE A 43 -3.24 -7.70 -6.14
C PHE A 43 -2.44 -6.50 -5.63
N THR A 44 -3.09 -5.55 -4.95
CA THR A 44 -2.45 -4.32 -4.48
C THR A 44 -2.08 -4.44 -3.00
N MET A 45 -0.82 -4.12 -2.69
CA MET A 45 -0.32 -3.90 -1.33
C MET A 45 -0.06 -2.42 -1.11
N ILE A 46 -0.44 -1.90 0.05
CA ILE A 46 -0.14 -0.51 0.43
C ILE A 46 1.19 -0.47 1.20
N LEU A 47 2.14 0.32 0.73
CA LEU A 47 3.40 0.57 1.42
C LEU A 47 3.39 1.98 2.01
N PHE A 48 3.13 2.06 3.31
CA PHE A 48 3.26 3.32 4.05
C PHE A 48 4.72 3.61 4.35
N THR A 49 5.13 4.86 4.14
CA THR A 49 6.51 5.31 4.34
C THR A 49 6.60 6.30 5.50
N VAL A 50 7.60 6.11 6.34
CA VAL A 50 7.95 7.00 7.45
C VAL A 50 9.45 7.30 7.43
N ASP A 51 9.84 8.41 8.01
CA ASP A 51 11.26 8.77 8.20
C ASP A 51 11.73 8.59 9.66
N SER A 52 10.83 8.07 10.50
CA SER A 52 10.99 7.75 11.93
C SER A 52 10.78 6.25 12.20
N ASP A 53 10.75 5.86 13.47
CA ASP A 53 10.42 4.48 13.87
C ASP A 53 8.99 4.10 13.42
N PRO A 54 8.80 3.03 12.61
CA PRO A 54 7.48 2.54 12.20
C PRO A 54 6.61 2.06 13.37
N ALA A 55 7.23 1.64 14.48
CA ALA A 55 6.53 1.21 15.69
C ALA A 55 6.18 2.37 16.64
N ALA A 56 6.54 3.61 16.29
CA ALA A 56 6.20 4.77 17.10
C ALA A 56 4.67 4.89 17.29
N PRO A 57 4.18 5.19 18.51
CA PRO A 57 2.74 5.27 18.78
C PRO A 57 1.99 6.19 17.82
N ALA A 58 2.55 7.36 17.49
CA ALA A 58 1.94 8.31 16.57
C ALA A 58 1.70 7.71 15.16
N VAL A 59 2.61 6.87 14.68
CA VAL A 59 2.47 6.20 13.37
C VAL A 59 1.39 5.13 13.44
N VAL A 60 1.45 4.27 14.46
CA VAL A 60 0.49 3.18 14.65
C VAL A 60 -0.93 3.73 14.86
N ASP A 61 -1.07 4.75 15.71
CA ASP A 61 -2.34 5.38 16.02
C ASP A 61 -2.92 6.10 14.81
N PHE A 62 -2.09 6.76 13.99
CA PHE A 62 -2.55 7.38 12.75
C PHE A 62 -3.09 6.34 11.77
N ILE A 63 -2.32 5.28 11.51
CA ILE A 63 -2.73 4.21 10.57
C ILE A 63 -4.00 3.51 11.07
N ARG A 64 -4.13 3.26 12.37
CA ARG A 64 -5.30 2.57 12.95
C ARG A 64 -6.52 3.48 13.13
N GLY A 65 -6.31 4.77 13.37
CA GLY A 65 -7.37 5.73 13.69
C GLY A 65 -7.94 6.47 12.48
N SER A 66 -7.20 6.55 11.38
CA SER A 66 -7.65 7.25 10.17
C SER A 66 -8.66 6.41 9.38
N ARG A 67 -9.89 6.90 9.26
CA ARG A 67 -10.97 6.24 8.54
C ARG A 67 -10.63 6.01 7.06
N ASP A 68 -10.13 7.03 6.38
CA ASP A 68 -9.73 6.95 4.97
C ASP A 68 -8.65 5.88 4.74
N ILE A 69 -7.72 5.74 5.69
CA ILE A 69 -6.68 4.70 5.64
C ILE A 69 -7.26 3.31 5.88
N GLN A 70 -8.23 3.16 6.78
CA GLN A 70 -8.92 1.87 6.98
C GLN A 70 -9.70 1.47 5.73
N GLU A 71 -10.45 2.39 5.13
CA GLU A 71 -11.22 2.14 3.90
C GLU A 71 -10.29 1.74 2.74
N LEU A 72 -9.15 2.42 2.57
CA LEU A 72 -8.14 2.08 1.57
C LEU A 72 -7.53 0.69 1.80
N ARG A 73 -7.20 0.34 3.05
CA ARG A 73 -6.67 -0.98 3.39
C ARG A 73 -7.70 -2.06 3.11
N GLU A 74 -8.96 -1.84 3.49
CA GLU A 74 -10.05 -2.78 3.24
C GLU A 74 -10.28 -2.99 1.74
N SER A 75 -10.22 -1.94 0.91
CA SER A 75 -10.32 -2.10 -0.55
C SER A 75 -9.20 -2.98 -1.12
N CYS A 76 -7.98 -2.87 -0.58
CA CYS A 76 -6.83 -3.64 -1.06
C CYS A 76 -6.62 -4.99 -0.32
N GLY A 77 -7.67 -5.57 0.27
CA GLY A 77 -7.61 -6.88 0.94
C GLY A 77 -6.88 -6.87 2.28
N GLY A 78 -6.71 -5.71 2.90
CA GLY A 78 -6.07 -5.51 4.21
C GLY A 78 -4.53 -5.50 4.18
N ARG A 79 -3.92 -5.66 3.00
CA ARG A 79 -2.47 -5.80 2.83
C ARG A 79 -1.79 -4.43 2.91
N SER A 80 -1.06 -4.21 4.00
CA SER A 80 -0.28 -3.00 4.18
C SER A 80 0.97 -3.23 5.02
N VAL A 81 2.07 -2.58 4.65
CA VAL A 81 3.34 -2.55 5.41
C VAL A 81 3.71 -1.11 5.71
N VAL A 82 4.33 -0.86 6.87
CA VAL A 82 4.92 0.44 7.22
C VAL A 82 6.44 0.30 7.19
N LEU A 83 7.10 1.10 6.37
CA LEU A 83 8.53 1.05 6.09
C LEU A 83 9.21 2.36 6.49
N ASN A 84 10.32 2.27 7.22
CA ASN A 84 11.20 3.42 7.39
C ASN A 84 12.12 3.54 6.17
N ILE A 85 11.93 4.59 5.36
CA ILE A 85 12.70 4.79 4.12
C ILE A 85 14.19 5.06 4.36
N ARG A 86 14.57 5.45 5.58
CA ARG A 86 15.97 5.62 5.98
C ARG A 86 16.61 4.31 6.45
N ASN A 87 15.84 3.24 6.65
CA ASN A 87 16.32 1.95 7.10
C ASN A 87 16.20 0.88 6.01
N GLN A 88 17.23 0.76 5.18
CA GLN A 88 17.28 -0.18 4.05
C GLN A 88 17.26 -1.66 4.45
N GLN A 89 17.45 -2.00 5.74
CA GLN A 89 17.40 -3.38 6.22
C GLN A 89 15.99 -3.98 6.20
N GLN A 90 14.94 -3.15 6.09
CA GLN A 90 13.54 -3.60 6.07
C GLN A 90 13.01 -3.97 4.67
N ILE A 91 13.79 -3.73 3.61
CA ILE A 91 13.40 -4.02 2.22
C ILE A 91 13.23 -5.53 1.93
N PRO A 92 14.09 -6.43 2.44
CA PRO A 92 13.91 -7.87 2.24
C PRO A 92 12.59 -8.40 2.83
N GLU A 93 12.19 -7.91 4.00
CA GLU A 93 10.96 -8.32 4.70
C GLU A 93 9.69 -7.95 3.91
N LEU A 94 9.73 -6.84 3.17
CA LEU A 94 8.64 -6.43 2.28
C LEU A 94 8.38 -7.47 1.18
N LEU A 95 9.43 -8.05 0.60
CA LEU A 95 9.33 -9.00 -0.52
C LEU A 95 8.92 -10.41 -0.09
N GLU A 96 9.02 -10.73 1.20
CA GLU A 96 8.55 -12.00 1.76
C GLU A 96 7.09 -11.93 2.23
N THR A 97 6.47 -10.75 2.22
CA THR A 97 5.07 -10.58 2.62
C THR A 97 4.16 -11.20 1.55
N PRO A 98 3.30 -12.18 1.89
CA PRO A 98 2.41 -12.82 0.93
C PRO A 98 1.43 -11.81 0.33
N VAL A 99 1.26 -11.88 -0.99
CA VAL A 99 0.26 -11.12 -1.75
C VAL A 99 -1.06 -11.89 -1.78
#